data_AF-A0A926AK69-F1
#
_entry.id   AF-A0A926AK69-F1
#
_cell.length_a   1.000
_cell.length_b   1.000
_cell.length_c   1.000
_cell.angle_alpha   90.00
_cell.angle_beta   90.00
_cell.angle_gamma   90.00
#
_symmetry.space_group_name_H-M   'P 1'
#
loop_
_entity.id
_entity.type
_entity.pdbx_description
1 polymer ?
#
loop_
_entity_poly.entity_id
_entity_poly.type
_entity_poly.pdbx_seq_one_letter_code
_entity_poly.pdbx_strand_id
1 'polypeptide(L)'
;MEPDNIPYLLKTLSNTVEGKIADAMKGRDDKSEPGKRAKRESEESPMPRFRSENGMEFMEPDWDELDRKANLIIARYTVISTASNILPFGLDVVAVTATFTKLTTELAGVYQVIVSNKKARQMGWAIATTTGTVLGAAFGASRLAKLIPGGYFFGVLVQAPIVGAVAWAAGDALKGYFKQARKGDEPTLTSLRDAFSRTLHLNLKRTKVKPDATVTKTTTAPAGGATATAAPADPPVTNGSSSVSDVVDKIAGLHELLRGGAITQAEFDKKKTELLASM
;
A
#
# COMPACT_ATOMS: atom_id res chain seq x y z
N MET A 1 9.78 -22.49 -1.39
CA MET A 1 8.35 -22.41 -1.01
C MET A 1 7.68 -23.53 -1.77
N GLU A 2 7.01 -24.44 -1.06
CA GLU A 2 6.16 -25.42 -1.73
C GLU A 2 4.98 -24.67 -2.36
N PRO A 3 4.70 -24.88 -3.66
CA PRO A 3 3.68 -24.13 -4.40
C PRO A 3 2.27 -24.30 -3.80
N ASP A 4 2.01 -25.44 -3.15
CA ASP A 4 0.70 -25.78 -2.61
C ASP A 4 0.31 -24.98 -1.36
N ASN A 5 1.28 -24.34 -0.70
CA ASN A 5 1.02 -23.54 0.50
C ASN A 5 0.54 -22.11 0.18
N ILE A 6 0.71 -21.63 -1.06
CA ILE A 6 0.41 -20.24 -1.45
C ILE A 6 -1.05 -19.83 -1.12
N PRO A 7 -2.10 -20.59 -1.47
CA PRO A 7 -3.49 -20.23 -1.17
C PRO A 7 -3.75 -20.02 0.33
N TYR A 8 -3.11 -20.82 1.18
CA TYR A 8 -3.24 -20.75 2.63
C TYR A 8 -2.53 -19.52 3.22
N LEU A 9 -1.33 -19.18 2.73
CA LEU A 9 -0.62 -17.95 3.13
C LEU A 9 -1.48 -16.72 2.90
N LEU A 10 -2.20 -16.70 1.78
CA LEU A 10 -3.02 -15.58 1.35
C LEU A 10 -4.27 -15.42 2.18
N LYS A 11 -4.96 -16.53 2.48
CA LYS A 11 -6.11 -16.51 3.38
C LYS A 11 -5.72 -15.98 4.76
N THR A 12 -4.54 -16.35 5.25
CA THR A 12 -4.03 -15.92 6.56
C THR A 12 -3.66 -14.42 6.57
N LEU A 13 -3.02 -13.93 5.49
CA LEU A 13 -2.76 -12.50 5.32
C LEU A 13 -4.04 -11.70 5.22
N SER A 14 -5.02 -12.18 4.45
CA SER A 14 -6.33 -11.54 4.30
C SER A 14 -7.00 -11.43 5.66
N ASN A 15 -7.14 -12.53 6.40
CA ASN A 15 -7.78 -12.53 7.72
C ASN A 15 -7.07 -11.60 8.72
N THR A 16 -5.73 -11.54 8.68
CA THR A 16 -4.95 -10.66 9.56
C THR A 16 -5.16 -9.19 9.21
N VAL A 17 -5.18 -8.86 7.92
CA VAL A 17 -5.38 -7.49 7.43
C VAL A 17 -6.84 -7.06 7.65
N GLU A 18 -7.80 -7.93 7.34
CA GLU A 18 -9.23 -7.73 7.58
C GLU A 18 -9.52 -7.52 9.06
N GLY A 19 -8.95 -8.32 9.96
CA GLY A 19 -9.10 -8.13 11.40
C GLY A 19 -8.60 -6.76 11.85
N LYS A 20 -7.42 -6.34 11.38
CA LYS A 20 -6.87 -5.02 11.71
C LYS A 20 -7.67 -3.86 11.11
N ILE A 21 -8.22 -4.02 9.91
CA ILE A 21 -9.10 -3.04 9.27
C ILE A 21 -10.41 -2.95 10.05
N ALA A 22 -11.00 -4.08 10.41
CA ALA A 22 -12.23 -4.14 11.18
C ALA A 22 -12.06 -3.50 12.57
N ASP A 23 -10.97 -3.79 13.27
CA ASP A 23 -10.64 -3.17 14.56
C ASP A 23 -10.46 -1.65 14.43
N ALA A 24 -9.76 -1.20 13.38
CA ALA A 24 -9.58 0.23 13.11
C ALA A 24 -10.90 0.95 12.76
N MET A 25 -11.81 0.28 12.04
CA MET A 25 -13.12 0.82 11.68
C MET A 25 -14.08 0.83 12.88
N LYS A 26 -14.10 -0.24 13.70
CA LYS A 26 -14.98 -0.37 14.86
C LYS A 26 -14.73 0.71 15.92
N GLY A 27 -13.47 1.12 16.09
CA GLY A 27 -13.12 2.24 16.98
C GLY A 27 -13.72 3.60 16.57
N ARG A 28 -14.37 3.72 15.41
CA ARG A 28 -15.09 4.91 14.96
C ARG A 28 -16.47 5.04 15.63
N ASP A 29 -17.16 3.92 15.83
CA ASP A 29 -18.56 3.92 16.29
C ASP A 29 -18.67 4.12 17.81
N ASP A 30 -17.69 3.62 18.58
CA ASP A 30 -17.64 3.79 20.05
C ASP A 30 -17.41 5.25 20.51
N LYS A 31 -17.01 6.17 19.62
CA LYS A 31 -16.91 7.60 19.94
C LYS A 31 -18.25 8.35 19.89
N SER A 32 -19.35 7.69 19.52
CA SER A 32 -20.69 8.29 19.54
C SER A 32 -21.39 8.24 20.91
N GLU A 33 -20.81 7.60 21.93
CA GLU A 33 -21.32 7.66 23.31
C GLU A 33 -20.37 8.42 24.26
N PRO A 34 -20.37 9.77 24.25
CA PRO A 34 -19.66 10.58 25.24
C PRO A 34 -20.16 10.37 26.68
N GLY A 35 -21.23 9.58 26.91
CA GLY A 35 -21.87 9.40 28.20
C GLY A 35 -21.33 8.25 29.09
N LYS A 36 -20.59 7.27 28.55
CA LYS A 36 -20.21 6.08 29.35
C LYS A 36 -18.81 6.12 29.96
N ARG A 37 -17.89 6.93 29.43
CA ARG A 37 -16.53 7.04 29.98
C ARG A 37 -16.45 7.98 31.19
N ALA A 38 -17.26 9.04 31.21
CA ALA A 38 -17.34 9.98 32.33
C ALA A 38 -17.95 9.38 33.61
N LYS A 39 -18.72 8.27 33.51
CA LYS A 39 -19.40 7.67 34.66
C LYS A 39 -18.57 6.61 35.40
N ARG A 40 -17.39 6.24 34.89
CA ARG A 40 -16.51 5.24 35.53
C ARG A 40 -15.33 5.84 36.28
N GLU A 41 -15.11 7.15 36.16
CA GLU A 41 -14.04 7.87 36.86
C GLU A 41 -14.57 8.76 38.00
N SER A 42 -15.90 8.82 38.20
CA SER A 42 -16.51 9.70 39.22
C SER A 42 -16.85 9.04 40.56
N GLU A 43 -16.51 7.77 40.79
CA GLU A 43 -16.89 7.07 42.04
C GLU A 43 -15.75 6.71 43.01
N GLU A 44 -14.47 6.88 42.68
CA GLU A 44 -13.37 6.57 43.62
C GLU A 44 -12.22 7.58 43.56
N SER A 45 -12.35 8.71 44.28
CA SER A 45 -11.35 9.27 45.21
C SER A 45 -11.54 10.78 45.45
N PRO A 46 -11.65 11.24 46.72
CA PRO A 46 -11.62 12.65 47.07
C PRO A 46 -10.20 13.05 47.49
N MET A 47 -9.42 13.68 46.60
CA MET A 47 -8.35 14.58 47.04
C MET A 47 -8.17 15.74 46.04
N PRO A 48 -8.17 17.00 46.52
CA PRO A 48 -7.90 18.17 45.67
C PRO A 48 -6.41 18.20 45.33
N ARG A 49 -6.08 18.01 44.06
CA ARG A 49 -4.69 18.21 43.60
C ARG A 49 -4.38 19.69 43.54
N PHE A 50 -3.25 20.05 44.14
CA PHE A 50 -2.60 21.34 44.07
C PHE A 50 -2.62 21.88 42.63
N ARG A 51 -3.28 23.03 42.47
CA ARG A 51 -3.28 23.82 41.25
C ARG A 51 -1.88 24.43 41.08
N SER A 52 -1.07 23.83 40.22
CA SER A 52 0.17 24.45 39.73
C SER A 52 -0.23 25.60 38.79
N GLU A 53 -0.06 26.84 39.25
CA GLU A 53 -0.43 28.06 38.54
C GLU A 53 0.47 28.41 37.33
N ASN A 54 1.44 27.56 36.99
CA ASN A 54 2.30 27.72 35.80
C ASN A 54 2.10 26.59 34.77
N GLY A 55 0.89 26.00 34.74
CA GLY A 55 0.51 24.82 33.95
C GLY A 55 0.45 25.01 32.44
N MET A 56 1.56 25.35 31.80
CA MET A 56 1.88 24.83 30.48
C MET A 56 2.34 23.38 30.67
N GLU A 57 1.45 22.51 31.14
CA GLU A 57 1.63 21.07 30.96
C GLU A 57 1.82 20.90 29.45
N PHE A 58 3.06 20.62 29.06
CA PHE A 58 3.38 20.12 27.75
C PHE A 58 2.57 18.84 27.61
N MET A 59 1.33 18.99 27.12
CA MET A 59 0.34 17.93 27.05
C MET A 59 0.97 16.87 26.16
N GLU A 60 1.51 15.82 26.79
CA GLU A 60 2.20 14.78 26.05
C GLU A 60 1.21 14.30 25.00
N PRO A 61 1.61 14.26 23.72
CA PRO A 61 0.70 13.85 22.67
C PRO A 61 0.16 12.47 23.02
N ASP A 62 -1.16 12.34 23.10
CA ASP A 62 -1.79 11.05 23.29
C ASP A 62 -1.45 10.16 22.08
N TRP A 63 -0.39 9.35 22.25
CA TRP A 63 0.15 8.50 21.20
C TRP A 63 -0.87 7.47 20.73
N ASP A 64 -1.79 7.07 21.61
CA ASP A 64 -2.81 6.08 21.30
C ASP A 64 -3.89 6.70 20.41
N GLU A 65 -4.31 7.94 20.68
CA GLU A 65 -5.24 8.64 19.80
C GLU A 65 -4.63 8.96 18.43
N LEU A 66 -3.34 9.34 18.39
CA LEU A 66 -2.60 9.55 17.14
C LEU A 66 -2.50 8.25 16.34
N ASP A 67 -2.15 7.15 16.99
CA ASP A 67 -2.07 5.83 16.35
C ASP A 67 -3.42 5.34 15.84
N ARG A 68 -4.50 5.59 16.58
CA ARG A 68 -5.86 5.25 16.15
C ARG A 68 -6.24 6.00 14.88
N LYS A 69 -5.94 7.31 14.81
CA LYS A 69 -6.15 8.11 13.59
C LYS A 69 -5.30 7.63 12.43
N ALA A 70 -4.02 7.33 12.69
CA ALA A 70 -3.10 6.80 11.69
C ALA A 70 -3.57 5.45 11.15
N ASN A 71 -4.00 4.53 12.01
CA ASN A 71 -4.53 3.22 11.62
C ASN A 71 -5.77 3.34 10.74
N LEU A 72 -6.63 4.34 10.97
CA LEU A 72 -7.81 4.58 10.13
C LEU A 72 -7.42 5.03 8.72
N ILE A 73 -6.42 5.90 8.61
CA ILE A 73 -5.87 6.31 7.30
C ILE A 73 -5.25 5.11 6.59
N ILE A 74 -4.42 4.33 7.30
CA ILE A 74 -3.77 3.14 6.74
C ILE A 74 -4.81 2.13 6.27
N ALA A 75 -5.85 1.87 7.06
CA ALA A 75 -6.95 0.98 6.69
C ALA A 75 -7.64 1.46 5.41
N ARG A 76 -7.94 2.77 5.31
CA ARG A 76 -8.53 3.35 4.09
C ARG A 76 -7.65 3.12 2.86
N TYR A 77 -6.35 3.43 2.94
CA TYR A 77 -5.44 3.23 1.81
C TYR A 77 -5.19 1.76 1.50
N THR A 78 -5.29 0.87 2.49
CA THR A 78 -5.21 -0.58 2.31
C THR A 78 -6.44 -1.10 1.56
N VAL A 79 -7.64 -0.63 1.91
CA VAL A 79 -8.88 -0.97 1.18
C VAL A 79 -8.82 -0.41 -0.24
N ILE A 80 -8.34 0.83 -0.42
CA ILE A 80 -8.19 1.40 -1.77
C ILE A 80 -7.16 0.61 -2.58
N SER A 81 -5.99 0.28 -2.03
CA SER A 81 -4.95 -0.46 -2.77
C SER A 81 -5.40 -1.86 -3.16
N THR A 82 -6.15 -2.54 -2.29
CA THR A 82 -6.73 -3.86 -2.58
C THR A 82 -7.88 -3.78 -3.58
N ALA A 83 -8.80 -2.83 -3.41
CA ALA A 83 -9.96 -2.65 -4.29
C ALA A 83 -9.57 -2.16 -5.69
N SER A 84 -8.58 -1.28 -5.78
CA SER A 84 -8.09 -0.78 -7.07
C SER A 84 -7.26 -1.82 -7.83
N ASN A 85 -7.13 -3.05 -7.31
CA ASN A 85 -6.30 -4.14 -7.82
C ASN A 85 -5.00 -3.60 -8.42
N ILE A 86 -4.38 -2.64 -7.70
CA ILE A 86 -3.40 -1.74 -8.29
C ILE A 86 -2.15 -2.50 -8.71
N LEU A 87 -2.03 -3.82 -8.47
CA LEU A 87 -1.18 -4.74 -9.24
C LEU A 87 -1.57 -6.23 -9.17
N PRO A 88 -1.46 -6.99 -10.30
CA PRO A 88 -0.32 -7.10 -11.25
C PRO A 88 -0.73 -6.88 -12.73
N PHE A 89 0.08 -6.70 -13.77
CA PHE A 89 1.52 -6.64 -14.08
C PHE A 89 1.81 -5.26 -14.67
N GLY A 90 3.05 -4.77 -14.51
CA GLY A 90 3.48 -3.45 -14.99
C GLY A 90 3.43 -2.40 -13.88
N LEU A 91 4.20 -2.63 -12.79
CA LEU A 91 4.33 -1.74 -11.63
C LEU A 91 4.54 -0.31 -12.09
N ASP A 92 3.44 0.45 -12.21
CA ASP A 92 3.53 1.88 -12.35
C ASP A 92 4.01 2.40 -11.00
N VAL A 93 5.34 2.38 -10.86
CA VAL A 93 6.06 2.89 -9.71
C VAL A 93 5.62 4.32 -9.45
N VAL A 94 5.17 5.07 -10.47
CA VAL A 94 4.62 6.42 -10.30
C VAL A 94 3.29 6.37 -9.56
N ALA A 95 2.31 5.57 -9.98
CA ALA A 95 1.03 5.44 -9.28
C ALA A 95 1.17 4.91 -7.84
N VAL A 96 2.01 3.89 -7.65
CA VAL A 96 2.31 3.33 -6.32
C VAL A 96 3.02 4.36 -5.45
N THR A 97 4.02 5.06 -6.00
CA THR A 97 4.72 6.14 -5.30
C THR A 97 3.76 7.27 -4.96
N ALA A 98 2.86 7.66 -5.85
CA ALA A 98 1.87 8.71 -5.61
C ALA A 98 0.92 8.33 -4.46
N THR A 99 0.45 7.07 -4.45
CA THR A 99 -0.39 6.53 -3.37
C THR A 99 0.34 6.57 -2.04
N PHE A 100 1.57 6.06 -1.97
CA PHE A 100 2.36 6.09 -0.74
C PHE A 100 2.78 7.51 -0.35
N THR A 101 2.99 8.41 -1.30
CA THR A 101 3.26 9.83 -1.04
C THR A 101 2.05 10.46 -0.34
N LYS A 102 0.84 10.22 -0.85
CA LYS A 102 -0.38 10.77 -0.26
C LYS A 102 -0.64 10.20 1.14
N LEU A 103 -0.48 8.89 1.31
CA LEU A 103 -0.50 8.24 2.63
C LEU A 103 0.51 8.88 3.59
N THR A 104 1.74 9.11 3.12
CA THR A 104 2.81 9.75 3.90
C THR A 104 2.42 11.16 4.33
N THR A 105 1.83 11.96 3.45
CA THR A 105 1.39 13.32 3.79
C THR A 105 0.23 13.34 4.79
N GLU A 106 -0.75 12.44 4.66
CA GLU A 106 -1.86 12.35 5.61
C GLU A 106 -1.37 11.90 7.00
N LEU A 107 -0.48 10.91 7.05
CA LEU A 107 0.14 10.45 8.30
C LEU A 107 1.02 11.54 8.93
N ALA A 108 1.80 12.28 8.13
CA ALA A 108 2.58 13.41 8.60
C ALA A 108 1.68 14.48 9.27
N GLY A 109 0.52 14.74 8.67
CA GLY A 109 -0.50 15.63 9.24
C GLY A 109 -1.04 15.14 10.59
N VAL A 110 -1.29 13.84 10.75
CA VAL A 110 -1.73 13.26 12.03
C VAL A 110 -0.66 13.43 13.11
N TYR A 111 0.59 13.10 12.80
CA TYR A 111 1.69 13.22 13.77
C TYR A 111 2.22 14.65 13.91
N GLN A 112 1.65 15.63 13.18
CA GLN A 112 2.10 17.04 13.17
C GLN A 112 3.58 17.19 12.79
N VAL A 113 4.09 16.30 11.94
CA VAL A 113 5.46 16.37 11.41
C VAL A 113 5.42 17.11 10.08
N ILE A 114 6.20 18.18 9.95
CA ILE A 114 6.30 18.93 8.70
C ILE A 114 7.15 18.13 7.71
N VAL A 115 6.53 17.65 6.63
CA VAL A 115 7.20 16.90 5.57
C VAL A 115 7.02 17.65 4.26
N SER A 116 8.13 17.98 3.61
CA SER A 116 8.07 18.59 2.28
C SER A 116 7.55 17.60 1.25
N ASN A 117 6.86 18.08 0.20
CA ASN A 117 6.41 17.24 -0.91
C ASN A 117 7.54 16.42 -1.54
N LYS A 118 8.77 16.97 -1.59
CA LYS A 118 9.96 16.25 -2.06
C LYS A 118 10.30 15.07 -1.15
N LYS A 119 10.31 15.27 0.17
CA LYS A 119 10.59 14.22 1.17
C LYS A 119 9.50 13.15 1.18
N ALA A 120 8.23 13.54 1.08
CA ALA A 120 7.12 12.59 0.99
C ALA A 120 7.21 11.70 -0.27
N ARG A 121 7.57 12.28 -1.43
CA ARG A 121 7.83 11.50 -2.66
C ARG A 121 9.01 10.56 -2.53
N GLN A 122 10.08 10.98 -1.86
CA GLN A 122 11.25 10.12 -1.60
C GLN A 122 10.89 8.94 -0.68
N MET A 123 10.04 9.15 0.33
CA MET A 123 9.48 8.08 1.18
C MET A 123 8.60 7.14 0.38
N GLY A 124 7.68 7.68 -0.43
CA GLY A 124 6.84 6.88 -1.31
C GLY A 124 7.66 6.01 -2.26
N TRP A 125 8.68 6.58 -2.89
CA TRP A 125 9.59 5.87 -3.79
C TRP A 125 10.42 4.80 -3.05
N ALA A 126 10.90 5.11 -1.85
CA ALA A 126 11.62 4.17 -0.99
C ALA A 126 10.76 2.94 -0.64
N ILE A 127 9.49 3.15 -0.30
CA ILE A 127 8.55 2.07 0.00
C ILE A 127 8.23 1.27 -1.27
N ALA A 128 7.95 1.95 -2.39
CA ALA A 128 7.62 1.31 -3.65
C ALA A 128 8.76 0.43 -4.18
N THR A 129 9.99 0.94 -4.17
CA THR A 129 11.19 0.19 -4.58
C THR A 129 11.47 -0.99 -3.66
N THR A 130 11.36 -0.79 -2.33
CA THR A 130 11.56 -1.89 -1.36
C THR A 130 10.48 -2.96 -1.50
N THR A 131 9.25 -2.58 -1.82
CA THR A 131 8.17 -3.53 -2.13
C THR A 131 8.54 -4.36 -3.34
N GLY A 132 9.00 -3.69 -4.41
CA GLY A 132 9.46 -4.33 -5.63
C GLY A 132 10.61 -5.31 -5.40
N THR A 133 11.58 -4.99 -4.53
CA THR A 133 12.70 -5.89 -4.23
C THR A 133 12.28 -7.08 -3.37
N VAL A 134 11.49 -6.87 -2.31
CA VAL A 134 11.06 -7.96 -1.41
C VAL A 134 10.10 -8.92 -2.12
N LEU A 135 9.10 -8.39 -2.81
CA LEU A 135 8.17 -9.22 -3.59
C LEU A 135 8.88 -9.81 -4.82
N GLY A 136 9.70 -9.03 -5.52
CA GLY A 136 10.46 -9.50 -6.67
C GLY A 136 11.41 -10.65 -6.31
N ALA A 137 12.04 -10.61 -5.14
CA ALA A 137 12.84 -11.73 -4.64
C ALA A 137 11.96 -12.94 -4.26
N ALA A 138 10.83 -12.73 -3.58
CA ALA A 138 9.93 -13.80 -3.18
C ALA A 138 9.30 -14.53 -4.39
N PHE A 139 8.90 -13.77 -5.42
CA PHE A 139 8.29 -14.31 -6.64
C PHE A 139 9.34 -14.76 -7.68
N GLY A 140 10.44 -14.03 -7.83
CA GLY A 140 11.52 -14.36 -8.77
C GLY A 140 12.35 -15.58 -8.35
N ALA A 141 12.52 -15.82 -7.05
CA ALA A 141 13.16 -17.05 -6.55
C ALA A 141 12.22 -18.27 -6.64
N SER A 142 10.92 -18.05 -6.79
CA SER A 142 9.95 -19.12 -6.96
C SER A 142 9.96 -19.55 -8.43
N ARG A 143 10.44 -20.76 -8.72
CA ARG A 143 10.51 -21.38 -10.08
C ARG A 143 9.16 -21.45 -10.83
N LEU A 144 8.08 -20.94 -10.24
CA LEU A 144 6.74 -20.75 -10.81
C LEU A 144 6.72 -19.89 -12.08
N ALA A 145 7.63 -18.93 -12.24
CA ALA A 145 7.71 -18.11 -13.47
C ALA A 145 8.16 -18.90 -14.71
N LYS A 146 8.78 -20.08 -14.54
CA LYS A 146 9.29 -20.92 -15.65
C LYS A 146 8.48 -22.18 -15.93
N LEU A 147 7.47 -22.52 -15.14
CA LEU A 147 6.84 -23.85 -15.21
C LEU A 147 5.35 -23.89 -15.59
N ILE A 148 4.69 -22.75 -15.84
CA ILE A 148 3.28 -22.74 -16.25
C ILE A 148 3.10 -21.92 -17.53
N PRO A 149 3.16 -22.55 -18.72
CA PRO A 149 2.61 -21.94 -19.92
C PRO A 149 1.09 -21.81 -19.72
N GLY A 150 0.60 -20.59 -19.51
CA GLY A 150 -0.83 -20.30 -19.19
C GLY A 150 -1.11 -19.88 -17.73
N GLY A 151 -0.10 -19.74 -16.87
CA GLY A 151 -0.26 -19.42 -15.44
C GLY A 151 -0.67 -17.97 -15.10
N TYR A 152 -0.94 -17.14 -16.11
CA TYR A 152 -1.27 -15.71 -15.94
C TYR A 152 -2.52 -15.47 -15.08
N PHE A 153 -3.51 -16.36 -15.14
CA PHE A 153 -4.79 -16.19 -14.43
C PHE A 153 -4.71 -16.51 -12.93
N PHE A 154 -3.77 -17.36 -12.50
CA PHE A 154 -3.59 -17.67 -11.07
C PHE A 154 -2.90 -16.56 -10.27
N GLY A 155 -2.24 -15.61 -10.95
CA GLY A 155 -1.68 -14.43 -10.31
C GLY A 155 -2.77 -13.54 -9.70
N VAL A 156 -3.82 -13.24 -10.46
CA VAL A 156 -4.83 -12.21 -10.16
C VAL A 156 -5.59 -12.44 -8.86
N LEU A 157 -5.91 -13.69 -8.53
CA LEU A 157 -6.66 -14.03 -7.30
C LEU A 157 -5.78 -14.01 -6.04
N VAL A 158 -4.47 -14.06 -6.21
CA VAL A 158 -3.49 -14.17 -5.12
C VAL A 158 -3.04 -12.79 -4.62
N GLN A 159 -3.34 -11.70 -5.32
CA GLN A 159 -2.70 -10.41 -5.02
C GLN A 159 -3.38 -9.56 -3.97
N ALA A 160 -4.71 -9.57 -3.86
CA ALA A 160 -5.38 -8.67 -2.93
C ALA A 160 -4.85 -8.80 -1.47
N PRO A 161 -4.63 -10.00 -0.91
CA PRO A 161 -4.09 -10.13 0.44
C PRO A 161 -2.65 -9.61 0.59
N ILE A 162 -1.82 -9.80 -0.44
CA ILE A 162 -0.42 -9.35 -0.42
C ILE A 162 -0.35 -7.83 -0.53
N VAL A 163 -1.10 -7.24 -1.46
CA VAL A 163 -1.17 -5.79 -1.64
C VAL A 163 -1.69 -5.12 -0.38
N GLY A 164 -2.69 -5.72 0.28
CA GLY A 164 -3.19 -5.26 1.56
C GLY A 164 -2.12 -5.29 2.66
N ALA A 165 -1.40 -6.41 2.78
CA ALA A 165 -0.33 -6.55 3.77
C ALA A 165 0.85 -5.60 3.53
N VAL A 166 1.19 -5.34 2.27
CA VAL A 166 2.22 -4.35 1.88
C VAL A 166 1.80 -2.95 2.27
N ALA A 167 0.57 -2.55 1.92
CA ALA A 167 0.05 -1.22 2.27
C ALA A 167 0.00 -1.02 3.78
N TRP A 168 -0.44 -2.04 4.53
CA TRP A 168 -0.44 -2.00 5.98
C TRP A 168 0.99 -1.89 6.56
N ALA A 169 1.93 -2.70 6.07
CA ALA A 169 3.33 -2.67 6.52
C ALA A 169 3.99 -1.32 6.24
N ALA A 170 3.68 -0.70 5.10
CA ALA A 170 4.15 0.64 4.74
C ALA A 170 3.62 1.69 5.72
N GLY A 171 2.32 1.64 6.03
CA GLY A 171 1.70 2.49 7.02
C GLY A 171 2.34 2.36 8.40
N ASP A 172 2.60 1.13 8.85
CA ASP A 172 3.19 0.85 10.16
C ASP A 172 4.63 1.38 10.26
N ALA A 173 5.43 1.23 9.20
CA ALA A 173 6.77 1.80 9.12
C ALA A 173 6.75 3.34 9.15
N LEU A 174 5.79 3.96 8.45
CA LEU A 174 5.61 5.41 8.45
C LEU A 174 5.20 5.95 9.82
N LYS A 175 4.31 5.25 10.56
CA LYS A 175 3.99 5.61 11.96
C LYS A 175 5.24 5.63 12.83
N GLY A 176 6.05 4.57 12.76
CA GLY A 176 7.31 4.48 13.51
C GLY A 176 8.25 5.64 13.17
N TYR A 177 8.37 5.96 11.86
CA TYR A 177 9.15 7.10 11.37
C TYR A 177 8.64 8.43 11.93
N PHE A 178 7.33 8.71 11.86
CA PHE A 178 6.79 9.99 12.32
C PHE A 178 6.80 10.14 13.83
N LYS A 179 6.66 9.05 14.60
CA LYS A 179 6.86 9.08 16.05
C LYS A 179 8.28 9.49 16.41
N GLN A 180 9.29 8.92 15.75
CA GLN A 180 10.70 9.28 15.97
C GLN A 180 10.94 10.74 15.57
N ALA A 181 10.47 11.14 14.37
CA ALA A 181 10.57 12.51 13.88
C ALA A 181 9.96 13.54 14.85
N ARG A 182 8.82 13.22 15.48
CA ARG A 182 8.16 14.10 16.46
C ARG A 182 8.90 14.16 17.79
N LYS A 183 9.60 13.09 18.19
CA LYS A 183 10.43 13.06 19.42
C LYS A 183 11.72 13.86 19.30
N GLY A 184 12.00 14.43 18.13
CA GLY A 184 13.23 15.18 17.85
C GLY A 184 14.35 14.33 17.27
N ASP A 185 14.14 13.02 17.10
CA ASP A 185 15.06 12.19 16.34
C ASP A 185 14.90 12.49 14.85
N GLU A 186 15.98 12.46 14.07
CA GLU A 186 15.91 12.58 12.61
C GLU A 186 16.02 11.20 11.95
N PRO A 187 14.91 10.43 11.85
CA PRO A 187 14.97 9.14 11.21
C PRO A 187 15.35 9.28 9.74
N THR A 188 16.30 8.46 9.30
CA THR A 188 16.80 8.47 7.93
C THR A 188 15.87 7.70 7.00
N LEU A 189 15.98 7.93 5.69
CA LEU A 189 15.21 7.17 4.72
C LEU A 189 15.59 5.67 4.73
N THR A 190 16.81 5.35 5.13
CA THR A 190 17.30 3.98 5.29
C THR A 190 16.59 3.28 6.45
N SER A 191 16.42 3.95 7.60
CA SER A 191 15.70 3.35 8.73
C SER A 191 14.23 3.06 8.40
N LEU A 192 13.60 3.92 7.59
CA LEU A 192 12.26 3.67 7.06
C LEU A 192 12.21 2.41 6.18
N ARG A 193 13.15 2.27 5.24
CA ARG A 193 13.23 1.08 4.37
C ARG A 193 13.48 -0.19 5.17
N ASP A 194 14.35 -0.11 6.17
CA ASP A 194 14.66 -1.25 7.03
C ASP A 194 13.45 -1.66 7.88
N ALA A 195 12.78 -0.68 8.51
CA ALA A 195 11.56 -0.94 9.28
C ALA A 195 10.47 -1.56 8.38
N PHE A 196 10.26 -0.99 7.20
CA PHE A 196 9.31 -1.50 6.23
C PHE A 196 9.64 -2.93 5.77
N SER A 197 10.90 -3.18 5.36
CA SER A 197 11.34 -4.50 4.91
C SER A 197 11.23 -5.55 6.01
N ARG A 198 11.53 -5.20 7.27
CA ARG A 198 11.37 -6.08 8.43
C ARG A 198 9.89 -6.41 8.64
N THR A 199 9.02 -5.42 8.68
CA THR A 199 7.57 -5.63 8.85
C THR A 199 6.99 -6.47 7.71
N LEU A 200 7.38 -6.18 6.47
CA LEU A 200 6.94 -6.96 5.31
C LEU A 200 7.45 -8.40 5.37
N HIS A 201 8.73 -8.62 5.68
CA HIS A 201 9.26 -9.98 5.87
C HIS A 201 8.60 -10.72 7.02
N LEU A 202 8.30 -10.06 8.14
CA LEU A 202 7.61 -10.66 9.27
C LEU A 202 6.19 -11.08 8.88
N ASN A 203 5.47 -10.25 8.14
CA ASN A 203 4.15 -10.61 7.62
C ASN A 203 4.22 -11.76 6.61
N LEU A 204 5.24 -11.77 5.73
CA LEU A 204 5.49 -12.87 4.78
C LEU A 204 6.05 -14.14 5.42
N LYS A 205 6.67 -14.06 6.60
CA LYS A 205 7.19 -15.21 7.37
C LYS A 205 6.16 -15.79 8.32
N ARG A 206 5.35 -14.95 8.98
CA ARG A 206 4.25 -15.41 9.87
C ARG A 206 3.26 -16.29 9.14
N THR A 207 3.09 -16.06 7.85
CA THR A 207 2.31 -16.96 7.01
C THR A 207 2.97 -18.33 6.81
N LYS A 208 4.31 -18.43 6.78
CA LYS A 208 5.02 -19.72 6.61
C LYS A 208 4.93 -20.66 7.82
N VAL A 209 4.57 -20.17 9.00
CA VAL A 209 4.66 -20.94 10.26
C VAL A 209 3.27 -21.15 10.86
N LYS A 210 2.48 -22.05 10.27
CA LYS A 210 1.46 -22.88 10.97
C LYS A 210 0.81 -23.87 10.00
N PRO A 211 1.28 -25.13 9.92
CA PRO A 211 0.53 -26.23 9.38
C PRO A 211 -0.14 -26.95 10.55
N ASP A 212 -1.25 -26.44 11.07
CA ASP A 212 -2.16 -27.30 11.85
C ASP A 212 -3.56 -26.72 12.04
N ALA A 213 -4.53 -27.60 11.82
CA ALA A 213 -5.95 -27.58 12.19
C ALA A 213 -6.95 -26.65 11.45
N THR A 214 -7.59 -27.24 10.43
CA THR A 214 -9.06 -27.38 10.29
C THR A 214 -9.97 -26.18 10.54
N VAL A 215 -10.36 -25.43 9.49
CA VAL A 215 -11.69 -24.75 9.43
C VAL A 215 -12.21 -24.65 7.98
N THR A 216 -13.17 -25.55 7.71
CA THR A 216 -14.49 -25.42 7.07
C THR A 216 -14.73 -24.39 5.94
N LYS A 217 -15.39 -24.92 4.89
CA LYS A 217 -16.09 -24.30 3.76
C LYS A 217 -16.95 -23.06 4.12
N THR A 218 -17.21 -22.27 3.07
CA THR A 218 -18.15 -21.12 2.94
C THR A 218 -17.47 -19.79 3.30
N THR A 219 -17.25 -18.85 2.37
CA THR A 219 -18.30 -18.07 1.71
C THR A 219 -17.82 -17.47 0.40
N THR A 220 -18.67 -17.63 -0.63
CA THR A 220 -18.64 -16.98 -1.94
C THR A 220 -18.70 -15.46 -1.76
N ALA A 221 -17.67 -14.72 -2.19
CA ALA A 221 -17.74 -13.26 -2.33
C ALA A 221 -18.14 -12.92 -3.78
N PRO A 222 -19.09 -12.01 -3.99
CA PRO A 222 -19.64 -11.72 -5.30
C PRO A 222 -18.64 -10.92 -6.14
N ALA A 223 -18.49 -11.33 -7.39
CA ALA A 223 -17.91 -10.52 -8.45
C ALA A 223 -18.84 -9.32 -8.69
N GLY A 224 -18.56 -8.20 -8.02
CA GLY A 224 -19.21 -6.92 -8.24
C GLY A 224 -18.30 -6.02 -9.07
N GLY A 225 -18.40 -6.12 -10.40
CA GLY A 225 -17.93 -5.06 -11.28
C GLY A 225 -18.76 -3.81 -11.03
N ALA A 226 -18.10 -2.70 -10.70
CA ALA A 226 -18.72 -1.39 -10.62
C ALA A 226 -17.91 -0.40 -11.46
N THR A 227 -18.44 -0.21 -12.66
CA THR A 227 -18.30 0.93 -13.56
C THR A 227 -18.25 2.26 -12.80
N ALA A 228 -17.22 3.07 -13.06
CA ALA A 228 -17.24 4.49 -12.71
C ALA A 228 -17.97 5.25 -13.83
N THR A 229 -19.14 5.79 -13.49
CA THR A 229 -19.95 6.70 -14.31
C THR A 229 -19.20 8.00 -14.57
N ALA A 230 -18.98 8.31 -15.85
CA ALA A 230 -18.67 9.64 -16.35
C ALA A 230 -19.72 9.99 -17.41
N ALA A 231 -20.38 11.15 -17.28
CA ALA A 231 -21.19 11.82 -18.33
C ALA A 231 -21.63 13.22 -17.84
N PRO A 232 -21.98 14.21 -18.71
CA PRO A 232 -22.30 14.09 -20.15
C PRO A 232 -21.45 15.01 -21.09
N ALA A 233 -21.11 14.51 -22.29
CA ALA A 233 -21.58 14.93 -23.65
C ALA A 233 -21.20 16.38 -24.07
N ASP A 234 -20.46 16.60 -25.16
CA ASP A 234 -20.95 16.50 -26.55
C ASP A 234 -19.89 16.06 -27.61
N PRO A 235 -20.32 15.62 -28.83
CA PRO A 235 -19.48 15.04 -29.92
C PRO A 235 -18.83 16.16 -30.80
N PRO A 236 -17.93 15.94 -31.80
CA PRO A 236 -17.90 14.82 -32.76
C PRO A 236 -16.52 14.40 -33.36
N VAL A 237 -16.60 13.53 -34.37
CA VAL A 237 -15.69 13.23 -35.52
C VAL A 237 -14.35 12.49 -35.34
N THR A 238 -14.33 11.33 -36.00
CA THR A 238 -13.17 10.63 -36.59
C THR A 238 -12.37 11.51 -37.54
N ASN A 239 -11.04 11.58 -37.39
CA ASN A 239 -10.06 11.48 -38.49
C ASN A 239 -8.62 11.38 -37.96
N GLY A 240 -7.81 10.58 -38.65
CA GLY A 240 -6.49 10.14 -38.23
C GLY A 240 -5.48 11.26 -37.98
N SER A 241 -4.86 11.20 -36.81
CA SER A 241 -3.53 11.74 -36.52
C SER A 241 -2.93 10.85 -35.44
N SER A 242 -1.77 10.27 -35.71
CA SER A 242 -1.00 9.49 -34.74
C SER A 242 -0.66 10.43 -33.57
N SER A 243 -1.35 10.29 -32.44
CA SER A 243 -1.09 11.20 -31.33
C SER A 243 0.31 10.93 -30.76
N VAL A 244 0.97 11.96 -30.24
CA VAL A 244 2.30 11.85 -29.61
C VAL A 244 2.30 10.75 -28.53
N SER A 245 1.17 10.53 -27.85
CA SER A 245 0.97 9.42 -26.91
C SER A 245 1.11 8.05 -27.57
N ASP A 246 0.47 7.84 -28.72
CA ASP A 246 0.50 6.56 -29.44
C ASP A 246 1.91 6.20 -29.92
N VAL A 247 2.70 7.22 -30.27
CA VAL A 247 4.09 7.02 -30.70
C VAL A 247 4.98 6.65 -29.52
N VAL A 248 4.78 7.26 -28.36
CA VAL A 248 5.52 6.94 -27.13
C VAL A 248 5.20 5.52 -26.66
N ASP A 249 3.94 5.10 -26.72
CA ASP A 249 3.51 3.75 -26.36
C ASP A 249 4.11 2.69 -27.30
N LYS A 250 4.19 2.99 -28.61
CA LYS A 250 4.86 2.12 -29.60
C LYS A 250 6.37 2.01 -29.37
N ILE A 251 7.04 3.10 -28.97
CA ILE A 251 8.47 3.08 -28.63
C ILE A 251 8.72 2.25 -27.36
N ALA A 252 7.83 2.32 -26.36
CA ALA A 252 7.90 1.50 -25.16
C ALA A 252 7.76 0.00 -25.48
N GLY A 253 6.82 -0.36 -26.34
CA GLY A 253 6.65 -1.75 -26.82
C GLY A 253 7.85 -2.28 -27.60
N LEU A 254 8.48 -1.46 -28.44
CA LEU A 254 9.71 -1.83 -29.16
C LEU A 254 10.88 -2.10 -28.20
N HIS A 255 10.98 -1.35 -27.11
CA HIS A 255 12.05 -1.55 -26.12
C HIS A 255 11.86 -2.85 -25.32
N GLU A 256 10.61 -3.25 -25.11
CA GLU A 256 10.28 -4.53 -24.49
C GLU A 256 10.65 -5.71 -25.41
N LEU A 257 10.41 -5.59 -26.71
CA LEU A 257 10.83 -6.59 -27.71
C LEU A 257 12.36 -6.71 -27.82
N LEU A 258 13.09 -5.59 -27.75
CA LEU A 258 14.56 -5.59 -27.71
C LEU A 258 15.08 -6.32 -26.47
N ARG A 259 14.47 -6.05 -25.30
CA ARG A 259 14.83 -6.72 -24.04
C ARG A 259 14.48 -8.22 -24.04
N GLY A 260 13.43 -8.60 -24.77
CA GLY A 260 13.07 -9.98 -25.04
C GLY A 260 13.97 -10.69 -26.06
N GLY A 261 14.89 -9.97 -26.71
CA GLY A 261 15.75 -10.51 -27.78
C GLY A 261 14.97 -10.84 -29.06
N ALA A 262 13.72 -10.38 -29.18
CA ALA A 262 12.87 -10.62 -30.34
C ALA A 262 13.23 -9.73 -31.53
N ILE A 263 13.89 -8.59 -31.26
CA ILE A 263 14.47 -7.69 -32.27
C ILE A 263 15.90 -7.34 -31.88
N THR A 264 16.71 -7.03 -32.87
CA THR A 264 18.09 -6.56 -32.68
C THR A 264 18.14 -5.05 -32.43
N GLN A 265 19.24 -4.57 -31.84
CA GLN A 265 19.45 -3.14 -31.58
C GLN A 265 19.31 -2.28 -32.84
N ALA A 266 19.81 -2.77 -33.98
CA ALA A 266 19.73 -2.08 -35.26
C ALA A 266 18.28 -1.92 -35.77
N GLU A 267 17.44 -2.94 -35.54
CA GLU A 267 16.01 -2.90 -35.92
C GLU A 267 15.21 -1.99 -35.00
N PHE A 268 15.55 -1.97 -33.71
CA PHE A 268 14.96 -1.04 -32.75
C PHE A 268 15.23 0.41 -33.14
N ASP A 269 16.49 0.76 -33.42
CA ASP A 269 16.88 2.13 -33.76
C ASP A 269 16.24 2.58 -35.09
N LYS A 270 16.14 1.69 -36.08
CA LYS A 270 15.47 1.96 -37.36
C LYS A 270 13.96 2.23 -37.19
N LYS A 271 13.26 1.45 -36.37
CA LYS A 271 11.82 1.66 -36.13
C LYS A 271 11.54 2.86 -35.23
N LYS A 272 12.44 3.15 -34.30
CA LYS A 272 12.35 4.34 -33.45
C LYS A 272 12.47 5.63 -34.27
N THR A 273 13.41 5.70 -35.21
CA THR A 273 13.56 6.86 -36.09
C THR A 273 12.37 7.01 -37.04
N GLU A 274 11.82 5.92 -37.56
CA GLU A 274 10.60 5.93 -38.38
C GLU A 274 9.39 6.45 -37.60
N LEU A 275 9.23 6.01 -36.35
CA LEU A 275 8.15 6.46 -35.47
C LEU A 275 8.27 7.94 -35.06
N LEU A 276 9.50 8.40 -34.78
CA LEU A 276 9.75 9.82 -34.47
C LEU A 276 9.63 10.73 -35.71
N ALA A 277 9.91 10.21 -36.90
CA ALA A 277 9.69 10.94 -38.16
C ALA A 277 8.21 10.98 -38.59
N SER A 278 7.38 10.13 -37.99
CA SER A 278 5.93 10.10 -38.21
C SER A 278 5.12 11.01 -37.26
N MET A 279 5.82 11.71 -36.36
CA MET A 279 5.29 12.82 -35.55
C MET A 279 5.34 14.13 -36.33
#